data_AF-A0A0V0I847-F1
#
_entry.id   AF-A0A0V0I847-F1
#
_cell.length_a   1.000
_cell.length_b   1.000
_cell.length_c   1.000
_cell.angle_alpha   90.00
_cell.angle_beta   90.00
_cell.angle_gamma   90.00
#
_symmetry.space_group_name_H-M   'P 1'
#
loop_
_entity.id
_entity.type
_entity.pdbx_description
1 polymer ?
#
loop_
_entity_poly.entity_id
_entity_poly.type
_entity_poly.pdbx_seq_one_letter_code
_entity_poly.pdbx_strand_id
1 'polypeptide(L)'
;MPHRVTARAKSFSSQPSIAQKLKDDPIDPKNAQGSVTCVYQSHIGGYWRNVTVIWRKNMMNHCLTISVDSVENEDHQTCKIDLKPWHFWAKKGYKTFEVDGHQLEAYWDLRSAKFSGSPEPFKDFYVALIAEEEVVLLLGDYKKKHIREQNQGQLL
;
A
#
# COMPACT_ATOMS: atom_id res chain seq x y z
N MET A 1 -46.83 -33.95 -37.50
CA MET A 1 -45.95 -32.94 -36.87
C MET A 1 -46.86 -31.90 -36.20
N PRO A 2 -46.48 -31.34 -35.03
CA PRO A 2 -47.19 -31.36 -33.73
C PRO A 2 -48.19 -30.18 -33.57
N HIS A 3 -49.03 -30.02 -32.54
CA HIS A 3 -48.66 -29.72 -31.14
C HIS A 3 -49.87 -29.72 -30.20
N ARG A 4 -49.60 -30.10 -28.94
CA ARG A 4 -50.50 -30.08 -27.79
C ARG A 4 -50.23 -28.83 -26.92
N VAL A 5 -51.32 -28.10 -26.66
CA VAL A 5 -51.84 -27.43 -25.45
C VAL A 5 -50.88 -26.73 -24.48
N THR A 6 -51.26 -25.51 -24.07
CA THR A 6 -51.13 -25.08 -22.66
C THR A 6 -52.19 -24.05 -22.26
N ALA A 7 -52.81 -24.25 -21.09
CA ALA A 7 -53.63 -23.26 -20.40
C ALA A 7 -53.02 -22.95 -19.02
N ARG A 8 -53.19 -21.69 -18.60
CA ARG A 8 -52.78 -21.00 -17.35
C ARG A 8 -53.04 -21.77 -16.04
N ALA A 9 -52.18 -21.53 -15.04
CA ALA A 9 -52.50 -20.77 -13.82
C ALA A 9 -51.24 -20.49 -12.96
N LYS A 10 -51.28 -19.37 -12.23
CA LYS A 10 -50.29 -18.84 -11.27
C LYS A 10 -50.42 -19.66 -9.94
N SER A 11 -49.49 -19.73 -8.99
CA SER A 11 -48.79 -18.64 -8.28
C SER A 11 -47.94 -19.14 -7.08
N PHE A 12 -47.02 -18.26 -6.64
CA PHE A 12 -46.42 -18.03 -5.31
C PHE A 12 -45.27 -18.90 -4.75
N SER A 13 -44.11 -18.21 -4.73
CA SER A 13 -43.18 -17.97 -3.61
C SER A 13 -42.27 -19.10 -3.10
N SER A 14 -40.98 -18.93 -3.40
CA SER A 14 -39.92 -19.06 -2.40
C SER A 14 -38.67 -18.32 -2.89
N GLN A 15 -38.29 -17.23 -2.22
CA GLN A 15 -36.93 -16.69 -2.31
C GLN A 15 -35.94 -17.68 -1.67
N PRO A 16 -34.69 -17.68 -2.14
CA PRO A 16 -33.59 -17.50 -1.20
C PRO A 16 -32.68 -16.33 -1.61
N SER A 17 -32.15 -15.66 -0.59
CA SER A 17 -31.20 -14.54 -0.68
C SER A 17 -29.79 -15.04 -1.02
N ILE A 18 -29.17 -14.52 -2.08
CA ILE A 18 -27.70 -14.61 -2.26
C ILE A 18 -27.19 -13.34 -2.95
N ALA A 19 -26.28 -12.65 -2.26
CA ALA A 19 -25.24 -11.74 -2.72
C ALA A 19 -25.58 -10.76 -3.85
N GLN A 20 -25.71 -9.47 -3.50
CA GLN A 20 -25.57 -8.39 -4.48
C GLN A 20 -24.13 -8.36 -4.99
N LYS A 21 -23.93 -8.96 -6.16
CA LYS A 21 -22.73 -8.79 -6.99
C LYS A 21 -22.66 -7.32 -7.40
N LEU A 22 -21.86 -6.53 -6.68
CA LEU A 22 -21.47 -5.19 -7.10
C LEU A 22 -20.77 -5.35 -8.46
N LYS A 23 -21.29 -4.65 -9.46
CA LYS A 23 -20.80 -4.67 -10.83
C LYS A 23 -19.42 -4.00 -10.85
N ASP A 24 -18.42 -4.69 -11.39
CA ASP A 24 -17.19 -4.06 -11.85
C ASP A 24 -17.56 -3.08 -12.98
N ASP A 25 -17.53 -1.79 -12.68
CA ASP A 25 -17.53 -0.77 -13.73
C ASP A 25 -16.16 -0.80 -14.44
N PRO A 26 -16.11 -0.63 -15.77
CA PRO A 26 -14.85 -0.57 -16.50
C PRO A 26 -14.03 0.63 -16.02
N ILE A 27 -12.81 0.36 -15.54
CA ILE A 27 -11.84 1.38 -15.11
C ILE A 27 -11.45 2.21 -16.34
N ASP A 28 -12.08 3.38 -16.48
CA ASP A 28 -11.68 4.41 -17.44
C ASP A 28 -10.30 4.96 -17.02
N PRO A 29 -9.25 4.87 -17.87
CA PRO A 29 -7.89 5.28 -17.50
C PRO A 29 -7.69 6.81 -17.43
N LYS A 30 -8.76 7.60 -17.37
CA LYS A 30 -8.72 9.08 -17.32
C LYS A 30 -8.96 9.70 -15.95
N ASN A 31 -9.08 8.91 -14.89
CA ASN A 31 -9.03 9.43 -13.53
C ASN A 31 -7.67 9.08 -12.91
N ALA A 32 -6.63 9.83 -13.29
CA ALA A 32 -5.32 9.71 -12.65
C ALA A 32 -5.45 10.20 -11.20
N GLN A 33 -5.80 9.28 -10.29
CA GLN A 33 -5.82 9.56 -8.86
C GLN A 33 -4.45 10.13 -8.49
N GLY A 34 -4.42 11.39 -8.05
CA GLY A 34 -3.19 12.09 -7.67
C GLY A 34 -2.54 11.52 -6.41
N SER A 35 -3.16 10.52 -5.79
CA SER A 35 -2.65 9.83 -4.61
C SER A 35 -3.06 8.37 -4.56
N VAL A 36 -2.20 7.53 -3.99
CA VAL A 36 -2.49 6.16 -3.55
C VAL A 36 -2.20 6.09 -2.07
N THR A 37 -3.14 5.55 -1.31
CA THR A 37 -3.02 5.34 0.15
C THR A 37 -3.06 3.85 0.43
N CYS A 38 -2.04 3.36 1.12
CA CYS A 38 -1.91 1.98 1.56
C CYS A 38 -1.83 1.96 3.08
N VAL A 39 -2.59 1.08 3.73
CA VAL A 39 -2.56 0.91 5.20
C VAL A 39 -2.03 -0.47 5.51
N TYR A 40 -1.04 -0.54 6.39
CA TYR A 40 -0.40 -1.77 6.83
C TYR A 40 -0.52 -1.89 8.34
N GLN A 41 -0.59 -3.12 8.85
CA GLN A 41 -0.51 -3.36 10.28
C GLN A 41 0.91 -3.81 10.64
N SER A 42 1.49 -3.22 11.67
CA SER A 42 2.88 -3.47 12.08
C SER A 42 3.00 -3.47 13.61
N HIS A 43 3.94 -4.24 14.13
CA HIS A 43 4.19 -4.34 15.58
C HIS A 43 5.33 -3.40 15.98
N ILE A 44 5.02 -2.36 16.75
CA ILE A 44 5.94 -1.26 17.07
C ILE A 44 5.72 -0.89 18.55
N GLY A 45 6.79 -0.91 19.35
CA GLY A 45 6.71 -0.53 20.75
C GLY A 45 5.86 -1.47 21.61
N GLY A 46 5.73 -2.74 21.22
CA GLY A 46 4.84 -3.69 21.89
C GLY A 46 3.36 -3.60 21.50
N TYR A 47 3.00 -2.77 20.52
CA TYR A 47 1.61 -2.58 20.08
C TYR A 47 1.44 -2.86 18.58
N TRP A 48 0.27 -3.37 18.21
CA TRP A 48 -0.17 -3.39 16.82
C TRP A 48 -0.68 -2.01 16.40
N ARG A 49 0.01 -1.40 15.44
CA ARG A 49 -0.30 -0.06 14.94
C ARG A 49 -0.57 -0.10 13.45
N ASN A 50 -1.42 0.82 12.98
CA ASN A 50 -1.51 1.05 11.55
C ASN A 50 -0.36 1.96 11.10
N VAL A 51 0.26 1.57 9.99
CA VAL A 51 1.22 2.35 9.25
C VAL A 51 0.56 2.72 7.92
N THR A 52 0.23 3.99 7.77
CA THR A 52 -0.37 4.53 6.55
C THR A 52 0.72 5.10 5.65
N VAL A 53 0.84 4.57 4.43
CA VAL A 53 1.76 5.04 3.40
C VAL A 53 0.96 5.71 2.29
N ILE A 54 1.25 6.98 2.04
CA ILE A 54 0.60 7.78 1.00
C ILE A 54 1.62 8.18 -0.05
N TRP A 55 1.40 7.69 -1.27
CA TRP A 55 2.09 8.13 -2.48
C TRP A 55 1.27 9.23 -3.12
N ARG A 56 1.84 10.41 -3.37
CA ARG A 56 1.16 11.47 -4.14
C ARG A 56 1.97 11.88 -5.35
N LYS A 57 1.27 12.24 -6.41
CA LYS A 57 1.82 12.84 -7.62
C LYS A 57 1.01 14.09 -7.94
N ASN A 58 1.69 15.22 -8.03
CA ASN A 58 1.12 16.43 -8.62
C ASN A 58 1.89 16.79 -9.90
N MET A 59 1.52 17.89 -10.57
CA MET A 59 2.10 18.29 -11.86
C MET A 59 3.64 18.44 -11.82
N MET A 60 4.22 18.70 -10.64
CA MET A 60 5.63 19.04 -10.49
C MET A 60 6.44 17.99 -9.73
N ASN A 61 5.84 17.24 -8.79
CA ASN A 61 6.58 16.42 -7.83
C ASN A 61 5.84 15.12 -7.47
N HIS A 62 6.62 14.14 -7.03
CA HIS A 62 6.11 13.04 -6.22
C HIS A 62 6.34 13.33 -4.73
N CYS A 63 5.52 12.74 -3.87
CA CYS A 63 5.65 12.81 -2.43
C CYS A 63 5.36 11.44 -1.83
N LEU A 64 6.14 11.06 -0.82
CA LEU A 64 5.88 9.91 0.03
C LEU A 64 5.56 10.43 1.44
N THR A 65 4.53 9.90 2.06
CA THR A 65 4.18 10.18 3.45
C THR A 65 3.99 8.86 4.17
N ILE A 66 4.59 8.72 5.34
CA ILE A 66 4.44 7.58 6.23
C ILE A 66 3.85 8.13 7.53
N SER A 67 2.69 7.62 7.93
CA SER A 67 2.03 7.99 9.17
C SER A 67 1.86 6.75 10.03
N VAL A 68 2.08 6.86 11.34
CA VAL A 68 1.92 5.77 12.29
C VAL A 68 0.95 6.21 13.37
N ASP A 69 -0.07 5.40 13.62
CA ASP A 69 -1.09 5.68 14.63
C ASP A 69 -0.51 5.62 16.04
N SER A 70 -0.89 6.58 16.89
CA SER A 70 -0.68 6.53 18.34
C SER A 70 -1.65 5.53 18.97
N VAL A 71 -1.25 4.89 20.07
CA VAL A 71 -2.18 4.12 20.92
C VAL A 71 -2.66 4.93 22.12
N GLU A 72 -1.95 6.01 22.46
CA GLU A 72 -2.27 6.88 23.59
C GLU A 72 -3.34 7.92 23.20
N ASN A 73 -3.30 8.38 21.94
CA ASN A 73 -4.10 9.49 21.44
C ASN A 73 -4.72 9.15 20.06
N GLU A 74 -5.69 9.94 19.60
CA GLU A 74 -6.23 9.87 18.21
C GLU A 74 -5.29 10.51 17.16
N ASP A 75 -4.07 10.87 17.57
CA ASP A 75 -3.06 11.49 16.70
C ASP A 75 -2.27 10.44 15.89
N HIS A 76 -1.65 10.90 14.81
CA HIS A 76 -0.74 10.10 14.00
C HIS A 76 0.54 10.87 13.72
N GLN A 77 1.69 10.23 13.97
CA GLN A 77 2.98 10.85 13.71
C GLN A 77 3.37 10.64 12.27
N THR A 78 3.80 11.71 11.60
CA THR A 78 3.93 11.74 10.15
C THR A 78 5.34 12.08 9.68
N CYS A 79 5.93 11.18 8.91
CA CYS A 79 7.15 11.36 8.14
C CYS A 79 6.82 11.65 6.67
N LYS A 80 6.95 12.93 6.28
CA LYS A 80 6.79 13.37 4.88
C LYS A 80 8.14 13.53 4.17
N ILE A 81 8.20 13.06 2.92
CA ILE A 81 9.36 13.10 2.01
C ILE A 81 8.92 13.69 0.66
N ASP A 82 9.43 14.87 0.32
CA ASP A 82 9.15 15.54 -0.95
C ASP A 82 10.21 15.20 -2.01
N LEU A 83 9.79 14.60 -3.12
CA LEU A 83 10.65 14.12 -4.20
C LEU A 83 10.64 15.13 -5.35
N LYS A 84 11.32 16.26 -5.14
CA LYS A 84 11.41 17.32 -6.14
C LYS A 84 12.32 16.90 -7.31
N PRO A 85 11.97 17.19 -8.58
CA PRO A 85 12.81 16.87 -9.73
C PRO A 85 14.23 17.42 -9.63
N TRP A 86 14.40 18.59 -9.02
CA TRP A 86 15.71 19.23 -8.87
C TRP A 86 16.48 18.81 -7.60
N HIS A 87 15.85 18.06 -6.69
CA HIS A 87 16.48 17.54 -5.47
C HIS A 87 16.67 16.02 -5.57
N PHE A 88 17.49 15.57 -6.52
CA PHE A 88 17.74 14.14 -6.72
C PHE A 88 18.29 13.44 -5.46
N TRP A 89 18.99 14.17 -4.59
CA TRP A 89 19.50 13.69 -3.30
C TRP A 89 18.38 13.24 -2.35
N ALA A 90 17.22 13.92 -2.38
CA ALA A 90 16.09 13.59 -1.50
C ALA A 90 15.40 12.27 -1.89
N LYS A 91 15.70 11.72 -3.08
CA LYS A 91 15.16 10.43 -3.53
C LYS A 91 15.77 9.24 -2.80
N LYS A 92 16.88 9.41 -2.07
CA LYS A 92 17.43 8.39 -1.18
C LYS A 92 17.78 9.02 0.14
N GLY A 93 17.39 8.39 1.24
CA GLY A 93 17.74 8.91 2.54
C GLY A 93 17.16 8.09 3.67
N TYR A 94 17.26 8.69 4.85
CA TYR A 94 16.59 8.22 6.04
C TYR A 94 16.08 9.41 6.84
N LYS A 95 15.10 9.17 7.70
CA LYS A 95 14.54 10.14 8.63
C LYS A 95 14.07 9.42 9.89
N THR A 96 14.44 9.96 11.03
CA THR A 96 13.98 9.51 12.34
C THR A 96 12.75 10.31 12.76
N PHE A 97 11.85 9.65 13.49
CA PHE A 97 10.71 10.26 14.16
C PHE A 97 10.29 9.38 15.34
N GLU A 98 9.46 9.90 16.22
CA GLU A 98 9.03 9.19 17.43
C GLU A 98 7.52 8.96 17.41
N VAL A 99 7.07 7.83 17.96
CA VAL A 99 5.65 7.50 18.18
C VAL A 99 5.53 6.96 19.60
N ASP A 100 4.78 7.63 20.47
CA ASP A 100 4.54 7.24 21.87
C ASP A 100 5.85 6.89 22.62
N GLY A 101 6.89 7.70 22.46
CA GLY A 101 8.20 7.46 23.09
C GLY A 101 9.10 6.43 22.39
N HIS A 102 8.62 5.76 21.33
CA HIS A 102 9.40 4.82 20.54
C HIS A 102 10.03 5.52 19.33
N GLN A 103 11.36 5.43 19.19
CA GLN A 103 12.06 5.94 18.01
C GLN A 103 11.87 5.01 16.82
N LEU A 104 11.49 5.59 15.68
CA LEU A 104 11.37 4.92 14.39
C LEU A 104 12.32 5.53 13.38
N GLU A 105 12.75 4.70 12.44
CA GLU A 105 13.60 5.12 11.32
C GLU A 105 12.96 4.73 9.99
N ALA A 106 12.63 5.73 9.18
CA ALA A 106 12.21 5.51 7.80
C ALA A 106 13.45 5.60 6.88
N TYR A 107 13.66 4.57 6.05
CA TYR A 107 14.67 4.55 5.00
C TYR A 107 13.99 4.45 3.63
N TRP A 108 14.53 5.12 2.62
CA TRP A 108 14.02 5.02 1.27
C TRP A 108 15.10 5.13 0.21
N ASP A 109 14.89 4.44 -0.91
CA ASP A 109 15.59 4.71 -2.17
C ASP A 109 14.60 4.61 -3.33
N LEU A 110 14.36 5.77 -3.93
CA LEU A 110 13.43 6.03 -5.03
C LEU A 110 14.19 6.58 -6.24
N ARG A 111 15.54 6.53 -6.25
CA ARG A 111 16.36 7.08 -7.34
C ARG A 111 16.09 6.40 -8.66
N SER A 112 15.83 5.09 -8.63
CA SER A 112 15.57 4.25 -9.81
C SER A 112 14.08 3.87 -9.97
N ALA A 113 13.20 4.43 -9.14
CA ALA A 113 11.79 4.05 -9.09
C ALA A 113 11.09 4.24 -10.45
N LYS A 114 10.31 3.24 -10.86
CA LYS A 114 9.50 3.24 -12.08
C LYS A 114 8.04 3.40 -11.75
N PHE A 115 7.34 4.25 -12.51
CA PHE A 115 5.92 4.58 -12.33
C PHE A 115 5.15 4.24 -13.61
N SER A 116 3.90 3.78 -13.47
CA SER A 116 3.03 3.39 -14.59
C SER A 116 1.64 4.01 -14.45
N GLY A 117 1.50 5.29 -14.76
CA GLY A 117 0.23 6.03 -14.62
C GLY A 117 -0.21 6.29 -13.16
N SER A 118 0.31 5.54 -12.19
CA SER A 118 0.05 5.66 -10.75
C SER A 118 1.09 6.54 -10.02
N PRO A 119 0.71 7.24 -8.95
CA PRO A 119 1.62 7.88 -7.99
C PRO A 119 2.57 6.90 -7.28
N GLU A 120 2.14 5.66 -7.09
CA GLU A 120 2.92 4.60 -6.47
C GLU A 120 3.90 3.99 -7.49
N PRO A 121 5.19 3.81 -7.14
CA PRO A 121 6.11 3.10 -8.00
C PRO A 121 5.83 1.60 -8.04
N PHE A 122 6.01 0.97 -9.20
CA PHE A 122 5.78 -0.47 -9.38
C PHE A 122 7.08 -1.30 -9.41
N LYS A 123 8.25 -0.64 -9.51
CA LYS A 123 9.55 -1.32 -9.61
C LYS A 123 10.74 -0.42 -9.24
N ASP A 124 11.85 -1.05 -8.91
CA ASP A 124 13.18 -0.47 -8.68
C ASP A 124 13.20 0.56 -7.54
N PHE A 125 12.50 0.25 -6.44
CA PHE A 125 12.45 1.08 -5.24
C PHE A 125 12.42 0.28 -3.94
N TYR A 126 12.73 0.94 -2.82
CA TYR A 126 12.32 0.45 -1.50
C TYR A 126 11.92 1.58 -0.55
N VAL A 127 11.05 1.24 0.39
CA VAL A 127 10.77 1.99 1.62
C VAL A 127 10.82 1.00 2.77
N ALA A 128 11.58 1.30 3.81
CA ALA A 128 11.65 0.49 5.01
C ALA A 128 11.34 1.35 6.23
N LEU A 129 10.55 0.79 7.14
CA LEU A 129 10.35 1.35 8.48
C LEU A 129 11.01 0.41 9.47
N ILE A 130 11.81 0.97 10.37
CA ILE A 130 12.54 0.25 11.40
C ILE A 130 12.08 0.76 12.76
N ALA A 131 11.83 -0.16 13.68
CA ALA A 131 11.61 0.10 15.09
C ALA A 131 12.39 -0.94 15.89
N GLU A 132 13.02 -0.53 17.00
CA GLU A 132 13.78 -1.45 17.86
C GLU A 132 14.81 -2.31 17.10
N GLU A 133 15.53 -1.68 16.15
CA GLU A 133 16.52 -2.33 15.28
C GLU A 133 15.95 -3.39 14.30
N GLU A 134 14.64 -3.61 14.28
CA GLU A 134 13.96 -4.56 13.39
C GLU A 134 13.21 -3.88 12.24
N VAL A 135 13.19 -4.52 11.07
CA VAL A 135 12.40 -4.04 9.92
C VAL A 135 10.95 -4.43 10.10
N VAL A 136 10.12 -3.44 10.46
CA VAL A 136 8.70 -3.64 10.77
C VAL A 136 7.76 -3.41 9.57
N LEU A 137 8.26 -2.75 8.51
CA LEU A 137 7.59 -2.64 7.21
C LEU A 137 8.65 -2.56 6.10
N LEU A 138 8.47 -3.32 5.02
CA LEU A 138 9.29 -3.23 3.81
C LEU A 138 8.39 -3.21 2.57
N LEU A 139 8.52 -2.14 1.78
CA LEU A 139 7.84 -1.97 0.49
C LEU A 139 8.85 -1.96 -0.65
N GLY A 140 8.41 -2.43 -1.82
CA GLY A 140 9.20 -2.45 -3.05
C GLY A 140 10.03 -3.71 -3.25
N ASP A 141 10.94 -3.66 -4.21
CA ASP A 141 11.68 -4.80 -4.77
C ASP A 141 13.20 -4.63 -4.72
N TYR A 142 13.70 -3.44 -4.34
CA TYR A 142 15.12 -3.06 -4.43
C TYR A 142 16.06 -3.78 -3.45
N LYS A 143 15.60 -4.82 -2.75
CA LYS A 143 16.44 -5.74 -1.96
C LYS A 143 16.18 -7.23 -2.21
N LYS A 144 15.22 -7.61 -3.06
CA LYS A 144 15.00 -9.03 -3.42
C LYS A 144 16.11 -9.64 -4.30
N LYS A 145 17.04 -8.82 -4.81
CA LYS A 145 18.21 -9.31 -5.57
C LYS A 145 19.34 -9.90 -4.71
N HIS A 146 19.35 -9.69 -3.38
CA HIS A 146 20.39 -10.27 -2.51
C HIS A 146 19.86 -11.09 -1.33
N ILE A 147 18.55 -11.12 -1.08
CA ILE A 147 17.97 -11.92 0.03
C ILE A 147 17.71 -13.38 -0.38
N ARG A 148 17.59 -13.69 -1.68
CA ARG A 148 17.38 -15.08 -2.15
C ARG A 148 18.66 -15.93 -2.22
N GLU A 149 19.84 -15.32 -2.15
CA GLU A 149 21.12 -16.05 -2.22
C GLU A 149 21.74 -16.36 -0.84
N GLN A 150 21.13 -15.93 0.27
CA GLN A 150 21.63 -16.23 1.62
C GLN A 150 20.80 -17.26 2.40
N ASN A 151 19.79 -17.88 1.77
CA ASN A 151 18.99 -18.96 2.39
C ASN A 151 18.89 -20.23 1.51
N GLN A 152 19.87 -20.47 0.63
CA GLN A 152 20.02 -21.75 -0.09
C GLN A 152 21.44 -22.33 0.01
N GLY A 153 21.98 -22.40 1.24
CA GLY A 153 23.10 -23.27 1.60
C GLY A 153 22.85 -23.86 2.99
N GLN A 154 22.00 -24.89 3.09
CA GLN A 154 22.42 -26.29 3.33
C GLN A 154 22.70 -26.52 4.82
N LEU A 155 21.76 -27.00 5.65
CA LEU A 155 21.29 -28.39 5.74
C LEU A 155 22.35 -29.40 5.28
N LEU A 156 23.34 -29.64 6.14
CA LEU A 156 23.80 -30.96 6.61
C LEU A 156 24.47 -30.77 7.98
#